data_AF-A0A7Y4KG44-F1
#
_entry.id   AF-A0A7Y4KG44-F1
#
_cell.length_a   1.000
_cell.length_b   1.000
_cell.length_c   1.000
_cell.angle_alpha   90.00
_cell.angle_beta   90.00
_cell.angle_gamma   90.00
#
_symmetry.space_group_name_H-M   'P 1'
#
loop_
_entity.id
_entity.type
_entity.pdbx_description
1 polymer ?
#
loop_
_entity_poly.entity_id
_entity_poly.type
_entity_poly.pdbx_seq_one_letter_code
_entity_poly.pdbx_strand_id
1 'polypeptide(L)'
;MSRPASPSPTPPGATKLRAGARPWHTWAVSLVATGATISLAACAAPSTLAVSASGVPAFSEDMLSPEFWIRRAPSPDAVLLDAGQVTAKRLRAFGPDGGLMDLKRVPAPLTRAQVAGWIRDAQQTPIQAAIDEQGQPVTQALLDELRRNAAAEHVPEASAARYGLSVRRTHLRSLPSDRRFFASEDLRDYESLQAGVLFPGEPVVIAHQSADQQWLFVLTTQGPAWVKRGDIAEGTADAVFSYVDKAPGRVVTGDHVRTVFTPEAPDVSELELDMGVALPGADVAPGEPVNGASSYASWPVLLPVRGQDGTLAFRSALLRRTADTAPGYLPLTRANILRQAFKFLGERYGWGHQFNARDCSGLTSEVYRGMGLVLPPNSGMQGKSAALNHRLFTAQDSHAERMRALAEAQVGDLVVVPGHVLMIIGHVDGEPYVIQDVPYAVFKDPATQQLRKTKLNQVSVTPLLPLYADDTTLYVDAMTSLVHVTRP
;
A
#
# COMPACT_ATOMS: atom_id res chain seq x y z
N MET A 1 -1.21 59.73 0.89
CA MET A 1 -2.18 60.77 0.47
C MET A 1 -3.35 60.06 -0.18
N SER A 2 -4.64 60.26 0.12
CA SER A 2 -5.33 60.97 1.21
C SER A 2 -6.76 60.40 1.34
N ARG A 3 -7.49 60.67 2.45
CA ARG A 3 -8.87 60.21 2.72
C ARG A 3 -9.92 60.78 1.74
N PRO A 4 -11.15 60.21 1.71
CA PRO A 4 -12.28 60.74 2.50
C PRO A 4 -13.02 59.62 3.30
N ALA A 5 -13.74 59.82 4.42
CA ALA A 5 -14.50 60.94 5.00
C ALA A 5 -15.99 61.03 4.53
N SER A 6 -16.90 60.56 5.39
CA SER A 6 -18.38 60.66 5.34
C SER A 6 -18.89 62.09 5.64
N PRO A 7 -20.20 62.47 5.53
CA PRO A 7 -21.30 61.92 6.36
C PRO A 7 -22.75 61.92 5.77
N SER A 8 -23.71 61.61 6.66
CA SER A 8 -25.20 61.49 6.64
C SER A 8 -25.99 62.72 6.08
N PRO A 9 -27.36 62.70 5.89
CA PRO A 9 -28.37 62.41 6.95
C PRO A 9 -29.74 61.75 6.54
N THR A 10 -30.59 61.53 7.56
CA THR A 10 -32.01 61.06 7.58
C THR A 10 -32.96 62.21 8.01
N PRO A 11 -34.28 62.02 8.34
CA PRO A 11 -35.32 61.06 7.89
C PRO A 11 -36.42 61.90 7.11
N PRO A 12 -37.74 62.03 7.42
CA PRO A 12 -38.76 61.20 8.10
C PRO A 12 -40.11 61.02 7.35
N GLY A 13 -41.02 60.19 7.90
CA GLY A 13 -42.43 60.10 7.49
C GLY A 13 -43.25 59.10 8.33
N ALA A 14 -44.25 59.59 9.08
CA ALA A 14 -45.04 58.78 10.02
C ALA A 14 -46.56 59.00 9.87
N THR A 15 -47.37 57.94 10.04
CA THR A 15 -48.77 57.86 10.52
C THR A 15 -49.31 56.44 10.23
N LYS A 16 -50.32 55.86 10.90
CA LYS A 16 -51.36 56.41 11.81
C LYS A 16 -51.82 55.31 12.79
N LEU A 17 -52.14 55.68 14.03
CA LEU A 17 -52.87 54.83 14.98
C LEU A 17 -54.38 54.79 14.65
N ARG A 18 -55.04 53.65 14.92
CA ARG A 18 -56.45 53.60 15.32
C ARG A 18 -56.67 52.54 16.39
N ALA A 19 -57.28 52.95 17.49
CA ALA A 19 -57.77 52.06 18.53
C ALA A 19 -59.24 51.68 18.28
N GLY A 20 -59.62 50.47 18.68
CA GLY A 20 -61.01 50.00 18.76
C GLY A 20 -61.18 49.15 20.01
N ALA A 21 -62.24 49.39 20.78
CA ALA A 21 -62.41 48.80 22.10
C ALA A 21 -63.31 47.54 22.10
N ARG A 22 -62.88 46.54 22.88
CA ARG A 22 -63.63 45.57 23.72
C ARG A 22 -65.13 45.32 23.42
N PRO A 23 -65.58 44.05 23.50
CA PRO A 23 -65.97 43.51 24.81
C PRO A 23 -65.38 42.13 25.14
N TRP A 24 -65.67 41.67 26.35
CA TRP A 24 -65.06 40.51 27.00
C TRP A 24 -65.76 39.19 26.65
N HIS A 25 -64.98 38.15 26.32
CA HIS A 25 -65.42 36.76 26.42
C HIS A 25 -64.43 35.95 27.25
N THR A 26 -64.98 35.28 28.27
CA THR A 26 -64.28 34.37 29.17
C THR A 26 -63.85 33.10 28.45
N TRP A 27 -62.55 32.83 28.40
CA TRP A 27 -62.00 31.53 28.04
C TRP A 27 -61.03 31.09 29.12
N ALA A 28 -61.22 29.87 29.63
CA ALA A 28 -60.39 29.30 30.67
C ALA A 28 -58.97 29.05 30.12
N VAL A 29 -57.97 29.65 30.75
CA VAL A 29 -56.56 29.35 30.47
C VAL A 29 -56.21 28.06 31.20
N SER A 30 -56.23 26.93 30.47
CA SER A 30 -55.53 25.73 30.91
C SER A 30 -54.05 26.05 31.04
N LEU A 31 -53.48 25.86 32.23
CA LEU A 31 -52.02 25.87 32.40
C LEU A 31 -51.42 24.70 31.60
N VAL A 32 -50.94 24.98 30.40
CA VAL A 32 -49.92 24.14 29.77
C VAL A 32 -48.61 24.50 30.46
N ALA A 33 -48.23 23.70 31.45
CA ALA A 33 -46.89 23.75 31.99
C ALA A 33 -45.93 23.26 30.90
N THR A 34 -45.36 24.18 30.14
CA THR A 34 -44.19 23.91 29.30
C THR A 34 -43.02 23.60 30.22
N GLY A 35 -42.91 22.32 30.60
CA GLY A 35 -41.75 21.78 31.26
C GLY A 35 -40.54 21.98 30.35
N ALA A 36 -39.78 23.05 30.58
CA ALA A 36 -38.46 23.20 30.02
C ALA A 36 -37.58 22.11 30.64
N THR A 37 -37.58 20.93 30.03
CA THR A 37 -36.55 19.93 30.25
C THR A 37 -35.25 20.55 29.76
N ILE A 38 -34.56 21.21 30.69
CA ILE A 38 -33.12 21.40 30.59
C ILE A 38 -32.56 19.99 30.57
N SER A 39 -32.40 19.44 29.37
CA SER A 39 -31.54 18.29 29.15
C SER A 39 -30.15 18.76 29.53
N LEU A 40 -29.80 18.53 30.80
CA LEU A 40 -28.43 18.35 31.22
C LEU A 40 -27.82 17.41 30.18
N ALA A 41 -26.97 17.96 29.32
CA ALA A 41 -26.16 17.15 28.43
C ALA A 41 -25.40 16.23 29.37
N ALA A 42 -25.78 14.95 29.39
CA ALA A 42 -25.06 13.96 30.15
C ALA A 42 -23.62 14.05 29.65
N CYS A 43 -22.69 14.43 30.53
CA CYS A 43 -21.28 14.29 30.25
C CYS A 43 -21.10 12.82 29.91
N ALA A 44 -20.94 12.50 28.63
CA ALA A 44 -20.64 11.15 28.21
C ALA A 44 -19.37 10.77 28.98
N ALA A 45 -19.48 9.78 29.86
CA ALA A 45 -18.30 9.25 30.52
C ALA A 45 -17.30 8.88 29.41
N PRO A 46 -15.99 9.15 29.58
CA PRO A 46 -15.01 8.73 28.61
C PRO A 46 -15.24 7.24 28.35
N SER A 47 -15.58 6.89 27.11
CA SER A 47 -15.88 5.51 26.76
C SER A 47 -14.63 4.70 27.03
N THR A 48 -14.61 3.94 28.12
CA THR A 48 -13.46 3.12 28.51
C THR A 48 -13.31 2.05 27.43
N LEU A 49 -12.44 2.34 26.47
CA LEU A 49 -12.25 1.53 25.28
C LEU A 49 -11.92 0.09 25.69
N ALA A 50 -12.64 -0.87 25.08
CA ALA A 50 -12.64 -2.24 25.54
C ALA A 50 -11.35 -2.98 25.16
N VAL A 51 -11.17 -4.17 25.70
CA VAL A 51 -10.30 -5.18 25.09
C VAL A 51 -11.15 -5.98 24.12
N SER A 52 -10.72 -6.09 22.86
CA SER A 52 -11.42 -6.93 21.87
C SER A 52 -11.36 -8.41 22.27
N ALA A 53 -12.26 -9.23 21.74
CA ALA A 53 -12.26 -10.68 22.01
C ALA A 53 -10.89 -11.33 21.69
N SER A 54 -10.21 -10.86 20.65
CA SER A 54 -8.87 -11.30 20.26
C SER A 54 -7.76 -10.88 21.24
N GLY A 55 -7.96 -9.81 22.02
CA GLY A 55 -7.00 -9.30 23.01
C GLY A 55 -6.34 -7.97 22.65
N VAL A 56 -6.82 -7.26 21.62
CA VAL A 56 -6.35 -5.91 21.28
C VAL A 56 -6.96 -4.93 22.29
N PRO A 57 -6.15 -4.19 23.08
CA PRO A 57 -6.66 -3.22 24.05
C PRO A 57 -7.14 -1.94 23.36
N ALA A 58 -7.82 -1.07 24.12
CA ALA A 58 -8.28 0.24 23.68
C ALA A 58 -9.04 0.20 22.33
N PHE A 59 -9.98 -0.73 22.22
CA PHE A 59 -10.71 -1.05 20.99
C PHE A 59 -12.20 -0.63 21.04
N SER A 60 -12.74 -0.32 19.86
CA SER A 60 -14.18 -0.16 19.58
C SER A 60 -14.45 -0.62 18.15
N GLU A 61 -15.58 -1.30 17.89
CA GLU A 61 -15.96 -1.78 16.55
C GLU A 61 -15.97 -0.66 15.49
N ASP A 62 -16.37 0.56 15.86
CA ASP A 62 -16.36 1.70 14.94
C ASP A 62 -14.97 1.99 14.34
N MET A 63 -13.88 1.62 15.05
CA MET A 63 -12.50 1.80 14.57
C MET A 63 -12.17 0.94 13.34
N LEU A 64 -13.01 -0.06 13.02
CA LEU A 64 -12.88 -0.89 11.83
C LEU A 64 -13.52 -0.24 10.57
N SER A 65 -14.14 0.93 10.69
CA SER A 65 -14.63 1.72 9.56
C SER A 65 -13.67 2.86 9.20
N PRO A 66 -13.31 3.08 7.91
CA PRO A 66 -12.53 4.24 7.51
C PRO A 66 -13.26 5.55 7.83
N GLU A 67 -14.59 5.58 7.79
CA GLU A 67 -15.39 6.77 8.08
C GLU A 67 -15.22 7.26 9.53
N PHE A 68 -14.93 6.36 10.49
CA PHE A 68 -14.60 6.76 11.88
C PHE A 68 -13.35 7.64 11.94
N TRP A 69 -12.33 7.29 11.15
CA TRP A 69 -11.06 8.00 11.06
C TRP A 69 -11.18 9.25 10.19
N ILE A 70 -11.87 9.17 9.05
CA ILE A 70 -12.09 10.29 8.12
C ILE A 70 -12.83 11.44 8.80
N ARG A 71 -13.85 11.16 9.64
CA ARG A 71 -14.57 12.19 10.41
C ARG A 71 -13.70 12.89 11.47
N ARG A 72 -12.58 12.29 11.89
CA ARG A 72 -11.63 12.84 12.88
C ARG A 72 -10.41 13.50 12.24
N ALA A 73 -10.05 13.11 11.02
CA ALA A 73 -8.89 13.63 10.32
C ALA A 73 -9.05 15.13 9.99
N PRO A 74 -8.05 15.99 10.26
CA PRO A 74 -8.13 17.42 9.94
C PRO A 74 -8.08 17.63 8.42
N SER A 75 -9.06 18.36 7.89
CA SER A 75 -9.24 18.66 6.47
C SER A 75 -9.08 17.39 5.59
N PRO A 76 -9.96 16.40 5.72
CA PRO A 76 -9.71 15.03 5.26
C PRO A 76 -9.53 14.93 3.74
N ASP A 77 -10.29 15.72 2.97
CA ASP A 77 -10.23 15.76 1.51
C ASP A 77 -9.25 16.83 0.96
N ALA A 78 -8.46 17.48 1.81
CA ALA A 78 -7.42 18.39 1.35
C ALA A 78 -6.29 17.63 0.64
N VAL A 79 -5.90 18.12 -0.53
CA VAL A 79 -4.76 17.62 -1.30
C VAL A 79 -3.47 17.97 -0.55
N LEU A 80 -2.72 16.93 -0.17
CA LEU A 80 -1.52 17.04 0.66
C LEU A 80 -0.28 17.36 -0.18
N LEU A 81 -0.21 16.78 -1.39
CA LEU A 81 0.78 17.09 -2.43
C LEU A 81 0.06 17.24 -3.77
N ASP A 82 0.43 18.25 -4.55
CA ASP A 82 -0.08 18.40 -5.91
C ASP A 82 0.52 17.35 -6.87
N ALA A 83 -0.02 17.26 -8.10
CA ALA A 83 0.40 16.26 -9.08
C ALA A 83 1.88 16.40 -9.51
N GLY A 84 2.43 17.61 -9.50
CA GLY A 84 3.85 17.87 -9.77
C GLY A 84 4.73 17.40 -8.63
N GLN A 85 4.36 17.69 -7.38
CA GLN A 85 5.03 17.21 -6.18
C GLN A 85 5.01 15.67 -6.07
N VAL A 86 3.86 15.03 -6.33
CA VAL A 86 3.74 13.56 -6.39
C VAL A 86 4.65 12.98 -7.47
N THR A 87 4.70 13.60 -8.65
CA THR A 87 5.56 13.16 -9.76
C THR A 87 7.05 13.31 -9.41
N ALA A 88 7.46 14.44 -8.83
CA ALA A 88 8.83 14.67 -8.40
C ALA A 88 9.26 13.66 -7.32
N LYS A 89 8.40 13.39 -6.33
CA LYS A 89 8.66 12.42 -5.26
C LYS A 89 8.75 10.98 -5.81
N ARG A 90 7.87 10.61 -6.75
CA ARG A 90 7.97 9.33 -7.49
C ARG A 90 9.31 9.19 -8.21
N LEU A 91 9.71 10.20 -8.98
CA LEU A 91 10.99 10.18 -9.71
C LEU A 91 12.19 10.08 -8.76
N ARG A 92 12.10 10.71 -7.58
CA ARG A 92 13.14 10.62 -6.54
C ARG A 92 13.31 9.20 -5.98
N ALA A 93 12.25 8.38 -5.95
CA ALA A 93 12.34 6.98 -5.50
C ALA A 93 13.23 6.10 -6.39
N PHE A 94 13.34 6.45 -7.68
CA PHE A 94 14.26 5.83 -8.65
C PHE A 94 15.64 6.52 -8.74
N GLY A 95 15.87 7.54 -7.90
CA GLY A 95 17.14 8.26 -7.81
C GLY A 95 18.11 7.66 -6.78
N PRO A 96 19.30 8.28 -6.61
CA PRO A 96 20.25 7.90 -5.56
C PRO A 96 19.58 7.87 -4.19
N ASP A 97 19.79 6.76 -3.47
CA ASP A 97 19.21 6.46 -2.15
C ASP A 97 17.66 6.47 -2.09
N GLY A 98 16.97 6.53 -3.24
CA GLY A 98 15.52 6.48 -3.33
C GLY A 98 14.93 5.10 -3.00
N GLY A 99 15.70 4.04 -3.22
CA GLY A 99 15.34 2.67 -2.85
C GLY A 99 14.64 1.86 -3.95
N LEU A 100 14.52 2.38 -5.17
CA LEU A 100 14.07 1.65 -6.37
C LEU A 100 15.11 1.78 -7.50
N MET A 101 15.16 0.78 -8.39
CA MET A 101 16.05 0.77 -9.55
C MET A 101 15.40 1.42 -10.78
N ASP A 102 16.04 2.43 -11.37
CA ASP A 102 15.67 2.95 -12.69
C ASP A 102 16.15 1.99 -13.78
N LEU A 103 15.22 1.15 -14.29
CA LEU A 103 15.53 0.17 -15.34
C LEU A 103 15.96 0.80 -16.68
N LYS A 104 15.65 2.07 -16.94
CA LYS A 104 16.12 2.79 -18.13
C LYS A 104 17.59 3.21 -18.02
N ARG A 105 18.19 3.13 -16.82
CA ARG A 105 19.62 3.42 -16.55
C ARG A 105 20.49 2.18 -16.39
N VAL A 106 19.92 0.98 -16.50
CA VAL A 106 20.70 -0.27 -16.48
C VAL A 106 21.66 -0.24 -17.69
N PRO A 107 22.98 -0.49 -17.48
CA PRO A 107 23.95 -0.45 -18.57
C PRO A 107 23.70 -1.55 -19.61
N ALA A 108 24.01 -1.26 -20.86
CA ALA A 108 24.01 -2.23 -21.95
C ALA A 108 25.31 -2.05 -22.78
N PRO A 109 26.07 -3.12 -23.08
CA PRO A 109 25.85 -4.51 -22.68
C PRO A 109 26.04 -4.75 -21.16
N LEU A 110 25.50 -5.86 -20.68
CA LEU A 110 25.68 -6.36 -19.32
C LEU A 110 26.96 -7.19 -19.25
N THR A 111 27.79 -6.96 -18.23
CA THR A 111 29.05 -7.72 -18.04
C THR A 111 28.86 -8.91 -17.10
N ARG A 112 29.69 -9.95 -17.24
CA ARG A 112 29.76 -11.08 -16.31
C ARG A 112 29.83 -10.65 -14.85
N ALA A 113 30.69 -9.67 -14.54
CA ALA A 113 30.92 -9.19 -13.19
C ALA A 113 29.65 -8.60 -12.54
N GLN A 114 28.87 -7.83 -13.31
CA GLN A 114 27.59 -7.27 -12.85
C GLN A 114 26.56 -8.37 -12.60
N VAL A 115 26.34 -9.24 -13.58
CA VAL A 115 25.30 -10.27 -13.50
C VAL A 115 25.62 -11.32 -12.43
N ALA A 116 26.86 -11.78 -12.34
CA ALA A 116 27.29 -12.69 -11.27
C ALA A 116 27.37 -12.01 -9.89
N GLY A 117 27.52 -10.68 -9.85
CA GLY A 117 27.33 -9.87 -8.64
C GLY A 117 25.88 -9.95 -8.18
N TRP A 118 24.95 -9.51 -9.01
CA TRP A 118 23.52 -9.49 -8.70
C TRP A 118 22.95 -10.88 -8.33
N ILE A 119 23.36 -11.96 -9.01
CA ILE A 119 22.93 -13.33 -8.66
C ILE A 119 23.39 -13.70 -7.25
N ARG A 120 24.58 -13.27 -6.85
CA ARG A 120 25.12 -13.47 -5.49
C ARG A 120 24.35 -12.63 -4.47
N ASP A 121 24.08 -11.36 -4.78
CA ASP A 121 23.38 -10.42 -3.89
C ASP A 121 21.95 -10.90 -3.62
N ALA A 122 21.24 -11.40 -4.65
CA ALA A 122 19.92 -12.01 -4.52
C ALA A 122 19.90 -13.26 -3.61
N GLN A 123 21.04 -13.93 -3.43
CA GLN A 123 21.25 -15.07 -2.53
C GLN A 123 21.77 -14.68 -1.14
N GLN A 124 22.14 -13.41 -0.91
CA GLN A 124 22.78 -12.95 0.33
C GLN A 124 21.80 -12.49 1.42
N THR A 125 20.53 -12.23 1.09
CA THR A 125 19.47 -12.23 2.11
C THR A 125 19.47 -13.63 2.75
N PRO A 126 19.64 -13.76 4.08
CA PRO A 126 19.92 -15.06 4.69
C PRO A 126 18.77 -16.03 4.46
N ILE A 127 18.96 -16.98 3.54
CA ILE A 127 18.02 -18.05 3.25
C ILE A 127 17.97 -18.97 4.47
N GLN A 128 17.00 -18.76 5.36
CA GLN A 128 16.78 -19.57 6.56
C GLN A 128 16.04 -20.86 6.22
N ALA A 129 16.61 -21.67 5.32
CA ALA A 129 16.03 -22.93 4.90
C ALA A 129 16.42 -24.08 5.85
N ALA A 130 15.73 -24.20 6.98
CA ALA A 130 15.90 -25.31 7.91
C ALA A 130 14.94 -26.47 7.59
N ILE A 131 13.68 -26.16 7.27
CA ILE A 131 12.65 -27.12 6.88
C ILE A 131 11.96 -26.73 5.57
N ASP A 132 11.38 -27.71 4.88
CA ASP A 132 10.50 -27.50 3.73
C ASP A 132 9.01 -27.38 4.13
N GLU A 133 8.15 -27.21 3.14
CA GLU A 133 6.69 -27.11 3.34
C GLU A 133 6.07 -28.37 3.99
N GLN A 134 6.73 -29.52 3.91
CA GLN A 134 6.34 -30.79 4.56
C GLN A 134 7.01 -30.98 5.94
N GLY A 135 7.71 -29.96 6.45
CA GLY A 135 8.41 -30.00 7.73
C GLY A 135 9.68 -30.87 7.72
N GLN A 136 10.15 -31.30 6.54
CA GLN A 136 11.35 -32.13 6.43
C GLN A 136 12.62 -31.28 6.44
N PRO A 137 13.71 -31.72 7.09
CA PRO A 137 14.97 -30.97 7.11
C PRO A 137 15.54 -30.72 5.71
N VAL A 138 15.82 -29.46 5.40
CA VAL A 138 16.46 -29.06 4.14
C VAL A 138 17.94 -29.39 4.19
N THR A 139 18.41 -30.18 3.22
CA THR A 139 19.82 -30.57 3.14
C THR A 139 20.65 -29.52 2.39
N GLN A 140 21.91 -29.35 2.80
CA GLN A 140 22.87 -28.51 2.07
C GLN A 140 23.01 -28.94 0.60
N ALA A 141 22.96 -30.26 0.32
CA ALA A 141 23.03 -30.80 -1.04
C ALA A 141 21.90 -30.29 -1.95
N LEU A 142 20.67 -30.15 -1.40
CA LEU A 142 19.52 -29.55 -2.10
C LEU A 142 19.73 -28.05 -2.34
N LEU A 143 20.20 -27.30 -1.34
CA LEU A 143 20.50 -25.87 -1.53
C LEU A 143 21.58 -25.66 -2.60
N ASP A 144 22.59 -26.52 -2.64
CA ASP A 144 23.65 -26.47 -3.66
C ASP A 144 23.16 -26.92 -5.05
N GLU A 145 22.14 -27.78 -5.13
CA GLU A 145 21.44 -28.10 -6.38
C GLU A 145 20.72 -26.87 -6.94
N LEU A 146 19.97 -26.15 -6.10
CA LEU A 146 19.27 -24.92 -6.50
C LEU A 146 20.26 -23.80 -6.87
N ARG A 147 21.41 -23.70 -6.18
CA ARG A 147 22.50 -22.77 -6.55
C ARG A 147 23.15 -23.15 -7.89
N ARG A 148 23.33 -24.44 -8.18
CA ARG A 148 23.79 -24.90 -9.52
C ARG A 148 22.77 -24.58 -10.61
N ASN A 149 21.47 -24.69 -10.34
CA ASN A 149 20.45 -24.32 -11.32
C ASN A 149 20.46 -22.82 -11.68
N ALA A 150 20.99 -21.95 -10.81
CA ALA A 150 21.22 -20.54 -11.12
C ALA A 150 22.30 -20.31 -12.20
N ALA A 151 23.11 -21.32 -12.52
CA ALA A 151 24.07 -21.33 -13.64
C ALA A 151 25.00 -20.10 -13.69
N ALA A 152 25.45 -19.60 -12.53
CA ALA A 152 26.17 -18.33 -12.43
C ALA A 152 27.54 -18.37 -13.14
N GLU A 153 28.15 -19.56 -13.23
CA GLU A 153 29.37 -19.86 -13.98
C GLU A 153 29.17 -19.81 -15.51
N HIS A 154 27.93 -19.94 -16.00
CA HIS A 154 27.58 -19.89 -17.41
C HIS A 154 27.23 -18.48 -17.91
N VAL A 155 27.33 -17.45 -17.06
CA VAL A 155 27.13 -16.05 -17.45
C VAL A 155 28.18 -15.64 -18.51
N PRO A 156 27.78 -15.13 -19.70
CA PRO A 156 28.72 -14.65 -20.73
C PRO A 156 29.56 -13.46 -20.25
N GLU A 157 30.75 -13.24 -20.83
CA GLU A 157 31.59 -12.05 -20.54
C GLU A 157 30.84 -10.74 -20.77
N ALA A 158 30.10 -10.67 -21.88
CA ALA A 158 29.16 -9.62 -22.19
C ALA A 158 27.88 -10.20 -22.81
N SER A 159 26.72 -9.70 -22.42
CA SER A 159 25.42 -10.01 -23.03
C SER A 159 24.66 -8.74 -23.40
N ALA A 160 23.86 -8.81 -24.46
CA ALA A 160 22.90 -7.74 -24.76
C ALA A 160 21.82 -7.74 -23.67
N ALA A 161 21.45 -6.56 -23.18
CA ALA A 161 20.29 -6.41 -22.30
C ALA A 161 19.03 -6.82 -23.07
N ARG A 162 18.29 -7.78 -22.52
CA ARG A 162 16.95 -8.16 -23.01
C ARG A 162 15.90 -7.50 -22.11
N TYR A 163 14.70 -7.27 -22.63
CA TYR A 163 13.64 -6.55 -21.92
C TYR A 163 12.34 -7.35 -21.98
N GLY A 164 11.48 -7.15 -20.98
CA GLY A 164 10.15 -7.75 -20.99
C GLY A 164 9.17 -7.05 -20.08
N LEU A 165 7.92 -7.48 -20.16
CA LEU A 165 6.85 -7.12 -19.23
C LEU A 165 6.34 -8.38 -18.54
N SER A 166 6.01 -8.27 -17.26
CA SER A 166 5.23 -9.29 -16.56
C SER A 166 3.80 -9.34 -17.12
N VAL A 167 3.28 -10.53 -17.40
CA VAL A 167 1.90 -10.72 -17.93
C VAL A 167 0.88 -11.12 -16.86
N ARG A 168 1.34 -11.49 -15.66
CA ARG A 168 0.50 -11.90 -14.53
C ARG A 168 1.19 -11.54 -13.19
N ARG A 169 0.48 -11.59 -12.07
CA ARG A 169 1.13 -11.57 -10.75
C ARG A 169 2.12 -12.73 -10.64
N THR A 170 3.42 -12.45 -10.46
CA THR A 170 4.48 -13.48 -10.42
C THR A 170 5.47 -13.23 -9.28
N HIS A 171 5.87 -14.29 -8.58
CA HIS A 171 6.76 -14.19 -7.43
C HIS A 171 8.21 -13.92 -7.87
N LEU A 172 8.84 -12.96 -7.19
CA LEU A 172 10.29 -12.78 -7.17
C LEU A 172 10.91 -13.79 -6.20
N ARG A 173 11.96 -14.48 -6.63
CA ARG A 173 12.65 -15.51 -5.83
C ARG A 173 14.15 -15.23 -5.68
N SER A 174 14.72 -15.58 -4.53
CA SER A 174 16.18 -15.54 -4.30
C SER A 174 16.95 -16.65 -5.02
N LEU A 175 16.29 -17.76 -5.33
CA LEU A 175 16.82 -18.89 -6.12
C LEU A 175 15.80 -19.31 -7.18
N PRO A 176 16.22 -19.90 -8.31
CA PRO A 176 15.33 -20.39 -9.37
C PRO A 176 14.60 -21.66 -8.92
N SER A 177 13.58 -21.50 -8.06
CA SER A 177 12.81 -22.61 -7.48
C SER A 177 11.42 -22.21 -6.98
N ASP A 178 10.46 -23.11 -7.20
CA ASP A 178 9.14 -23.10 -6.58
C ASP A 178 9.12 -23.71 -5.18
N ARG A 179 10.21 -24.36 -4.73
CA ARG A 179 10.28 -24.90 -3.37
C ARG A 179 10.15 -23.78 -2.35
N ARG A 180 9.50 -24.08 -1.23
CA ARG A 180 9.30 -23.20 -0.09
C ARG A 180 10.08 -23.71 1.10
N PHE A 181 10.82 -22.83 1.75
CA PHE A 181 11.64 -23.17 2.92
C PHE A 181 11.39 -22.21 4.08
N PHE A 182 11.52 -22.71 5.31
CA PHE A 182 11.23 -21.97 6.53
C PHE A 182 12.31 -22.20 7.59
N ALA A 183 12.49 -21.21 8.47
CA ALA A 183 13.49 -21.22 9.54
C ALA A 183 13.19 -22.28 10.61
N SER A 184 11.91 -22.58 10.82
CA SER A 184 11.39 -23.54 11.79
C SER A 184 9.89 -23.77 11.57
N GLU A 185 9.34 -24.78 12.25
CA GLU A 185 7.92 -25.17 12.18
C GLU A 185 6.97 -24.05 12.66
N ASP A 186 7.42 -23.20 13.60
CA ASP A 186 6.67 -22.07 14.15
C ASP A 186 6.82 -20.76 13.34
N LEU A 187 7.72 -20.73 12.34
CA LEU A 187 7.98 -19.57 11.48
C LEU A 187 7.49 -19.77 10.03
N ARG A 188 6.48 -20.62 9.82
CA ARG A 188 5.86 -20.91 8.52
C ARG A 188 5.21 -19.72 7.80
N ASP A 189 5.02 -18.58 8.47
CA ASP A 189 4.55 -17.35 7.82
C ASP A 189 5.69 -16.60 7.09
N TYR A 190 6.96 -17.01 7.22
CA TYR A 190 8.15 -16.34 6.64
C TYR A 190 8.92 -17.28 5.68
N GLU A 191 8.51 -17.32 4.41
CA GLU A 191 9.16 -18.18 3.43
C GLU A 191 10.49 -17.59 2.91
N SER A 192 11.56 -18.37 3.03
CA SER A 192 12.95 -17.90 2.92
C SER A 192 13.47 -17.62 1.51
N LEU A 193 12.77 -18.07 0.46
CA LEU A 193 13.11 -17.75 -0.93
C LEU A 193 12.24 -16.65 -1.54
N GLN A 194 11.22 -16.16 -0.82
CA GLN A 194 10.33 -15.12 -1.31
C GLN A 194 10.99 -13.74 -1.23
N ALA A 195 11.15 -13.08 -2.38
CA ALA A 195 11.83 -11.79 -2.50
C ALA A 195 10.91 -10.62 -2.92
N GLY A 196 9.60 -10.87 -3.09
CA GLY A 196 8.60 -9.89 -3.53
C GLY A 196 7.75 -10.39 -4.71
N VAL A 197 7.08 -9.48 -5.40
CA VAL A 197 6.17 -9.81 -6.52
C VAL A 197 6.29 -8.80 -7.65
N LEU A 198 6.09 -9.25 -8.90
CA LEU A 198 5.79 -8.37 -10.03
C LEU A 198 4.31 -8.41 -10.35
N PHE A 199 3.75 -7.24 -10.66
CA PHE A 199 2.37 -7.10 -11.13
C PHE A 199 2.28 -7.05 -12.66
N PRO A 200 1.10 -7.34 -13.26
CA PRO A 200 0.92 -7.26 -14.71
C PRO A 200 1.30 -5.88 -15.26
N GLY A 201 2.11 -5.85 -16.32
CA GLY A 201 2.61 -4.62 -16.92
C GLY A 201 3.87 -4.02 -16.26
N GLU A 202 4.45 -4.64 -15.24
CA GLU A 202 5.72 -4.18 -14.70
C GLU A 202 6.91 -4.58 -15.59
N PRO A 203 7.86 -3.66 -15.86
CA PRO A 203 9.02 -3.89 -16.71
C PRO A 203 10.12 -4.67 -16.01
N VAL A 204 10.87 -5.44 -16.79
CA VAL A 204 12.09 -6.14 -16.36
C VAL A 204 13.22 -5.98 -17.38
N VAL A 205 14.47 -5.95 -16.89
CA VAL A 205 15.66 -6.20 -17.72
C VAL A 205 16.14 -7.62 -17.43
N ILE A 206 16.15 -8.46 -18.46
CA ILE A 206 16.49 -9.87 -18.36
C ILE A 206 18.00 -10.03 -18.55
N ALA A 207 18.68 -10.47 -17.50
CA ALA A 207 20.14 -10.52 -17.41
C ALA A 207 20.72 -11.94 -17.61
N HIS A 208 20.02 -12.97 -17.13
CA HIS A 208 20.47 -14.38 -17.22
C HIS A 208 19.29 -15.36 -17.24
N GLN A 209 19.57 -16.66 -17.35
CA GLN A 209 18.58 -17.74 -17.26
C GLN A 209 19.14 -18.94 -16.49
N SER A 210 18.26 -19.75 -15.90
CA SER A 210 18.64 -20.98 -15.19
C SER A 210 19.12 -22.08 -16.13
N ALA A 211 19.80 -23.09 -15.59
CA ALA A 211 20.26 -24.26 -16.34
C ALA A 211 19.08 -25.05 -16.94
N ASP A 212 18.00 -25.24 -16.19
CA ASP A 212 16.73 -25.84 -16.64
C ASP A 212 15.91 -24.97 -17.61
N GLN A 213 16.36 -23.73 -17.84
CA GLN A 213 15.72 -22.69 -18.63
C GLN A 213 14.32 -22.26 -18.16
N GLN A 214 13.79 -22.78 -17.04
CA GLN A 214 12.46 -22.45 -16.53
C GLN A 214 12.40 -21.05 -15.88
N TRP A 215 13.55 -20.53 -15.47
CA TRP A 215 13.66 -19.25 -14.76
C TRP A 215 14.50 -18.24 -15.55
N LEU A 216 14.09 -16.97 -15.44
CA LEU A 216 14.85 -15.82 -15.88
C LEU A 216 15.38 -15.11 -14.64
N PHE A 217 16.63 -14.67 -14.70
CA PHE A 217 17.17 -13.72 -13.73
C PHE A 217 16.99 -12.32 -14.26
N VAL A 218 16.30 -11.48 -13.51
CA VAL A 218 15.82 -10.17 -13.95
C VAL A 218 16.22 -9.07 -12.97
N LEU A 219 16.49 -7.88 -13.49
CA LEU A 219 16.40 -6.64 -12.72
C LEU A 219 14.97 -6.12 -12.79
N THR A 220 14.43 -5.81 -11.63
CA THR A 220 13.13 -5.19 -11.43
C THR A 220 13.31 -3.81 -10.81
N THR A 221 12.24 -3.02 -10.71
CA THR A 221 12.25 -1.77 -9.93
C THR A 221 12.56 -1.98 -8.44
N GLN A 222 12.32 -3.19 -7.91
CA GLN A 222 12.52 -3.57 -6.51
C GLN A 222 13.93 -4.13 -6.23
N GLY A 223 14.63 -4.61 -7.27
CA GLY A 223 15.92 -5.28 -7.14
C GLY A 223 16.13 -6.43 -8.13
N PRO A 224 17.31 -7.08 -8.08
CA PRO A 224 17.58 -8.32 -8.81
C PRO A 224 16.83 -9.54 -8.21
N ALA A 225 16.21 -10.36 -9.04
CA ALA A 225 15.50 -11.58 -8.61
C ALA A 225 15.35 -12.63 -9.72
N TRP A 226 14.96 -13.85 -9.33
CA TRP A 226 14.52 -14.90 -10.24
C TRP A 226 12.99 -14.86 -10.43
N VAL A 227 12.54 -15.07 -11.67
CA VAL A 227 11.12 -15.17 -12.05
C VAL A 227 10.88 -16.31 -13.03
N LYS A 228 9.66 -16.83 -13.11
CA LYS A 228 9.31 -17.85 -14.10
C LYS A 228 9.35 -17.28 -15.51
N ARG A 229 9.99 -17.98 -16.45
CA ARG A 229 10.02 -17.59 -17.87
C ARG A 229 8.62 -17.47 -18.48
N GLY A 230 7.68 -18.31 -18.04
CA GLY A 230 6.30 -18.32 -18.53
C GLY A 230 5.48 -17.07 -18.18
N ASP A 231 5.95 -16.27 -17.23
CA ASP A 231 5.24 -15.08 -16.72
C ASP A 231 5.79 -13.76 -17.29
N ILE A 232 6.88 -13.83 -18.06
CA ILE A 232 7.50 -12.69 -18.74
C ILE A 232 7.32 -12.85 -20.26
N ALA A 233 6.89 -11.77 -20.91
CA ALA A 233 6.89 -11.66 -22.37
C ALA A 233 8.06 -10.75 -22.81
N GLU A 234 8.94 -11.27 -23.68
CA GLU A 234 10.17 -10.59 -24.10
C GLU A 234 9.92 -9.67 -25.30
N GLY A 235 10.43 -8.44 -25.24
CA GLY A 235 10.21 -7.42 -26.27
C GLY A 235 11.40 -6.47 -26.44
N THR A 236 11.29 -5.54 -27.38
CA THR A 236 12.26 -4.45 -27.52
C THR A 236 12.17 -3.49 -26.33
N ALA A 237 13.26 -2.79 -26.02
CA ALA A 237 13.27 -1.73 -25.01
C ALA A 237 12.16 -0.71 -25.28
N ASP A 238 12.00 -0.28 -26.53
CA ASP A 238 10.99 0.69 -26.94
C ASP A 238 9.57 0.19 -26.67
N ALA A 239 9.26 -1.07 -27.00
CA ALA A 239 7.93 -1.65 -26.77
C ALA A 239 7.60 -1.76 -25.26
N VAL A 240 8.58 -2.19 -24.46
CA VAL A 240 8.46 -2.35 -23.01
C VAL A 240 8.29 -0.98 -22.34
N PHE A 241 9.19 -0.03 -22.59
CA PHE A 241 9.16 1.27 -21.93
C PHE A 241 8.05 2.19 -22.46
N SER A 242 7.70 2.11 -23.75
CA SER A 242 6.54 2.86 -24.28
C SER A 242 5.20 2.34 -23.77
N TYR A 243 5.10 1.08 -23.32
CA TYR A 243 3.91 0.61 -22.60
C TYR A 243 3.83 1.25 -21.21
N VAL A 244 4.94 1.24 -20.46
CA VAL A 244 5.02 1.84 -19.12
C VAL A 244 4.73 3.35 -19.16
N ASP A 245 5.30 4.06 -20.13
CA ASP A 245 5.15 5.51 -20.28
C ASP A 245 3.73 5.95 -20.73
N LYS A 246 2.88 5.02 -21.20
CA LYS A 246 1.46 5.26 -21.49
C LYS A 246 0.55 5.15 -20.27
N ALA A 247 1.03 4.64 -19.14
CA ALA A 247 0.24 4.52 -17.92
C ALA A 247 0.26 5.82 -17.09
N PRO A 248 -0.84 6.20 -16.40
CA PRO A 248 -2.12 5.51 -16.34
C PRO A 248 -3.16 6.03 -17.36
N GLY A 249 -3.93 5.11 -17.95
CA GLY A 249 -5.30 5.37 -18.43
C GLY A 249 -6.38 4.77 -17.50
N ARG A 250 -5.97 3.89 -16.58
CA ARG A 250 -6.78 3.33 -15.50
C ARG A 250 -5.86 2.90 -14.35
N VAL A 251 -6.22 3.22 -13.12
CA VAL A 251 -5.53 2.76 -11.90
C VAL A 251 -6.49 1.90 -11.10
N VAL A 252 -6.02 0.76 -10.60
CA VAL A 252 -6.78 -0.09 -9.67
C VAL A 252 -6.77 0.53 -8.27
N THR A 253 -7.94 0.67 -7.68
CA THR A 253 -8.14 1.26 -6.34
C THR A 253 -8.94 0.34 -5.41
N GLY A 254 -9.30 -0.86 -5.88
CA GLY A 254 -9.67 -1.99 -5.03
C GLY A 254 -8.42 -2.66 -4.47
N ASP A 255 -8.58 -3.45 -3.41
CA ASP A 255 -7.62 -4.44 -2.96
C ASP A 255 -7.31 -5.46 -4.07
N HIS A 256 -8.36 -5.99 -4.69
CA HIS A 256 -8.31 -6.92 -5.81
C HIS A 256 -9.36 -6.58 -6.86
N VAL A 257 -8.96 -6.47 -8.12
CA VAL A 257 -9.87 -6.32 -9.27
C VAL A 257 -9.53 -7.36 -10.32
N ARG A 258 -10.55 -7.91 -11.00
CA ARG A 258 -10.36 -8.81 -12.15
C ARG A 258 -10.89 -8.18 -13.44
N THR A 259 -10.24 -8.50 -14.56
CA THR A 259 -10.82 -8.27 -15.89
C THR A 259 -12.09 -9.10 -16.08
N VAL A 260 -12.93 -8.70 -17.02
CA VAL A 260 -14.13 -9.47 -17.41
C VAL A 260 -13.71 -10.79 -18.06
N PHE A 261 -14.41 -11.88 -17.74
CA PHE A 261 -14.24 -13.17 -18.38
C PHE A 261 -14.49 -13.09 -19.90
N THR A 262 -13.61 -13.69 -20.70
CA THR A 262 -13.74 -13.77 -22.17
C THR A 262 -13.06 -15.05 -22.71
N PRO A 263 -13.82 -15.96 -23.37
CA PRO A 263 -13.23 -17.14 -23.99
C PRO A 263 -12.41 -16.83 -25.26
N GLU A 264 -12.64 -15.68 -25.90
CA GLU A 264 -11.90 -15.23 -27.08
C GLU A 264 -10.47 -14.79 -26.74
N ALA A 265 -10.20 -14.44 -25.48
CA ALA A 265 -8.90 -14.00 -25.01
C ALA A 265 -8.54 -14.56 -23.61
N PRO A 266 -8.24 -15.88 -23.48
CA PRO A 266 -8.01 -16.53 -22.19
C PRO A 266 -6.79 -16.01 -21.39
N ASP A 267 -5.85 -15.35 -22.07
CA ASP A 267 -4.65 -14.74 -21.49
C ASP A 267 -4.92 -13.42 -20.75
N VAL A 268 -6.05 -12.77 -21.00
CA VAL A 268 -6.50 -11.55 -20.29
C VAL A 268 -7.89 -11.71 -19.66
N SER A 269 -8.42 -12.92 -19.60
CA SER A 269 -9.71 -13.28 -19.01
C SER A 269 -9.58 -13.49 -17.50
N GLU A 270 -10.39 -12.81 -16.70
CA GLU A 270 -10.35 -12.86 -15.22
C GLU A 270 -8.97 -12.62 -14.59
N LEU A 271 -8.09 -11.90 -15.30
CA LEU A 271 -6.75 -11.57 -14.82
C LEU A 271 -6.85 -10.69 -13.58
N GLU A 272 -6.23 -11.13 -12.49
CA GLU A 272 -6.17 -10.44 -11.21
C GLU A 272 -5.19 -9.26 -11.27
N LEU A 273 -5.65 -8.12 -10.76
CA LEU A 273 -4.98 -6.84 -10.73
C LEU A 273 -5.07 -6.27 -9.32
N ASP A 274 -3.91 -6.04 -8.73
CA ASP A 274 -3.72 -5.53 -7.37
C ASP A 274 -3.85 -4.00 -7.27
N MET A 275 -4.03 -3.47 -6.06
CA MET A 275 -4.13 -2.03 -5.82
C MET A 275 -2.90 -1.28 -6.36
N GLY A 276 -3.15 -0.16 -7.06
CA GLY A 276 -2.09 0.66 -7.64
C GLY A 276 -1.47 0.07 -8.91
N VAL A 277 -1.96 -1.05 -9.44
CA VAL A 277 -1.68 -1.42 -10.83
C VAL A 277 -2.23 -0.33 -11.74
N ALA A 278 -1.35 0.26 -12.54
CA ALA A 278 -1.63 1.36 -13.44
C ALA A 278 -1.51 0.86 -14.89
N LEU A 279 -2.64 0.75 -15.58
CA LEU A 279 -2.72 0.24 -16.94
C LEU A 279 -2.88 1.39 -17.94
N PRO A 280 -2.29 1.30 -19.14
CA PRO A 280 -2.70 2.13 -20.27
C PRO A 280 -4.17 1.87 -20.63
N GLY A 281 -4.87 2.91 -21.10
CA GLY A 281 -6.14 2.72 -21.78
C GLY A 281 -5.91 1.97 -23.11
N ALA A 282 -6.82 1.09 -23.49
CA ALA A 282 -6.79 0.50 -24.82
C ALA A 282 -7.44 1.44 -25.84
N ASP A 283 -6.83 1.55 -27.02
CA ASP A 283 -7.37 2.29 -28.15
C ASP A 283 -8.45 1.43 -28.85
N VAL A 284 -9.71 1.70 -28.50
CA VAL A 284 -10.89 0.98 -28.99
C VAL A 284 -11.92 2.01 -29.43
N ALA A 285 -12.32 1.94 -30.70
CA ALA A 285 -13.30 2.88 -31.24
C ALA A 285 -14.68 2.72 -30.55
N PRO A 286 -15.43 3.81 -30.33
CA PRO A 286 -16.73 3.74 -29.68
C PRO A 286 -17.71 2.79 -30.41
N GLY A 287 -18.19 1.78 -29.70
CA GLY A 287 -19.11 0.77 -30.24
C GLY A 287 -18.44 -0.54 -30.66
N GLU A 288 -17.12 -0.56 -30.88
CA GLU A 288 -16.40 -1.80 -31.19
C GLU A 288 -16.36 -2.75 -29.97
N PRO A 289 -16.55 -4.07 -30.19
CA PRO A 289 -16.43 -5.06 -29.13
C PRO A 289 -14.97 -5.33 -28.78
N VAL A 290 -14.71 -5.59 -27.50
CA VAL A 290 -13.42 -6.10 -27.01
C VAL A 290 -13.62 -7.56 -26.64
N ASN A 291 -12.97 -8.46 -27.37
CA ASN A 291 -13.02 -9.91 -27.16
C ASN A 291 -14.47 -10.41 -27.00
N GLY A 292 -15.29 -10.19 -28.03
CA GLY A 292 -16.72 -10.59 -28.05
C GLY A 292 -17.69 -9.73 -27.23
N ALA A 293 -17.20 -8.90 -26.29
CA ALA A 293 -18.04 -8.13 -25.38
C ALA A 293 -18.10 -6.62 -25.70
N SER A 294 -19.26 -6.00 -25.53
CA SER A 294 -19.41 -4.54 -25.70
C SER A 294 -18.68 -3.76 -24.60
N SER A 295 -17.95 -2.71 -25.00
CA SER A 295 -17.29 -1.78 -24.09
C SER A 295 -18.23 -0.79 -23.38
N TYR A 296 -19.51 -0.73 -23.72
CA TYR A 296 -20.49 0.25 -23.20
C TYR A 296 -20.49 0.39 -21.67
N ALA A 297 -20.56 -0.74 -20.95
CA ALA A 297 -20.62 -0.79 -19.48
C ALA A 297 -19.24 -1.05 -18.81
N SER A 298 -18.14 -0.89 -19.56
CA SER A 298 -16.80 -1.26 -19.14
C SER A 298 -15.76 -0.19 -19.49
N TRP A 299 -14.54 -0.36 -18.97
CA TRP A 299 -13.36 0.41 -19.31
C TRP A 299 -12.39 -0.48 -20.11
N PRO A 300 -12.09 -0.16 -21.38
CA PRO A 300 -11.09 -0.89 -22.15
C PRO A 300 -9.68 -0.50 -21.69
N VAL A 301 -8.88 -1.50 -21.29
CA VAL A 301 -7.49 -1.35 -20.86
C VAL A 301 -6.57 -2.23 -21.69
N LEU A 302 -5.31 -1.82 -21.84
CA LEU A 302 -4.31 -2.59 -22.58
C LEU A 302 -3.47 -3.41 -21.59
N LEU A 303 -3.28 -4.69 -21.87
CA LEU A 303 -2.45 -5.61 -21.10
C LEU A 303 -1.35 -6.22 -21.97
N PRO A 304 -0.15 -6.49 -21.43
CA PRO A 304 0.84 -7.31 -22.11
C PRO A 304 0.41 -8.77 -22.11
N VAL A 305 0.64 -9.47 -23.22
CA VAL A 305 0.40 -10.90 -23.36
C VAL A 305 1.63 -11.58 -23.94
N ARG A 306 1.83 -12.85 -23.58
CA ARG A 306 2.99 -13.64 -23.98
C ARG A 306 2.64 -14.53 -25.17
N GLY A 307 3.32 -14.33 -26.30
CA GLY A 307 3.26 -15.24 -27.45
C GLY A 307 3.73 -16.66 -27.09
N GLN A 308 3.39 -17.64 -27.92
CA GLN A 308 3.83 -19.04 -27.71
C GLN A 308 5.36 -19.16 -27.78
N ASP A 309 6.00 -18.37 -28.64
CA ASP A 309 7.45 -18.19 -28.75
C ASP A 309 8.07 -17.36 -27.61
N GLY A 310 7.25 -16.74 -26.77
CA GLY A 310 7.66 -15.85 -25.68
C GLY A 310 7.74 -14.37 -26.03
N THR A 311 7.38 -13.97 -27.25
CA THR A 311 7.36 -12.56 -27.64
C THR A 311 6.29 -11.76 -26.91
N LEU A 312 6.56 -10.47 -26.71
CA LEU A 312 5.63 -9.48 -26.19
C LEU A 312 4.64 -9.04 -27.27
N ALA A 313 3.37 -9.27 -27.00
CA ALA A 313 2.26 -8.63 -27.70
C ALA A 313 1.38 -7.90 -26.68
N PHE A 314 0.38 -7.15 -27.17
CA PHE A 314 -0.59 -6.45 -26.32
C PHE A 314 -2.01 -6.85 -26.71
N ARG A 315 -2.91 -6.92 -25.72
CA ARG A 315 -4.32 -7.20 -25.94
C ARG A 315 -5.21 -6.30 -25.10
N SER A 316 -6.31 -5.86 -25.70
CA SER A 316 -7.36 -5.13 -24.99
C SER A 316 -8.12 -6.07 -24.05
N ALA A 317 -8.45 -5.61 -22.86
CA ALA A 317 -9.34 -6.29 -21.92
C ALA A 317 -10.35 -5.29 -21.34
N LEU A 318 -11.42 -5.80 -20.72
CA LEU A 318 -12.46 -4.98 -20.11
C LEU A 318 -12.38 -5.05 -18.58
N LEU A 319 -12.49 -3.89 -17.93
CA LEU A 319 -12.78 -3.77 -16.50
C LEU A 319 -14.22 -3.25 -16.35
N ARG A 320 -15.03 -3.84 -15.45
CA ARG A 320 -16.42 -3.38 -15.24
C ARG A 320 -16.42 -1.93 -14.75
N ARG A 321 -17.40 -1.11 -15.15
CA ARG A 321 -17.56 0.26 -14.59
C ARG A 321 -17.77 0.29 -13.07
N THR A 322 -18.25 -0.81 -12.48
CA THR A 322 -18.44 -0.99 -11.04
C THR A 322 -17.22 -1.57 -10.31
N ALA A 323 -16.13 -1.88 -11.03
CA ALA A 323 -14.88 -2.28 -10.39
C ALA A 323 -14.15 -1.05 -9.84
N ASP A 324 -13.58 -1.18 -8.65
CA ASP A 324 -12.87 -0.10 -7.95
C ASP A 324 -11.62 0.33 -8.71
N THR A 325 -11.81 1.31 -9.59
CA THR A 325 -10.79 1.81 -10.52
C THR A 325 -10.99 3.30 -10.78
N ALA A 326 -9.89 4.04 -10.92
CA ALA A 326 -9.88 5.47 -11.18
C ALA A 326 -9.28 5.80 -12.56
N PRO A 327 -9.72 6.86 -13.26
CA PRO A 327 -9.20 7.23 -14.59
C PRO A 327 -7.73 7.69 -14.58
N GLY A 328 -7.16 7.92 -13.39
CA GLY A 328 -5.75 8.20 -13.15
C GLY A 328 -5.46 7.93 -11.66
N TYR A 329 -4.31 8.39 -11.16
CA TYR A 329 -4.02 8.29 -9.72
C TYR A 329 -5.04 9.07 -8.89
N LEU A 330 -5.40 8.52 -7.73
CA LEU A 330 -6.24 9.22 -6.77
C LEU A 330 -5.51 10.46 -6.21
N PRO A 331 -6.21 11.57 -5.93
CA PRO A 331 -5.62 12.70 -5.21
C PRO A 331 -5.07 12.25 -3.86
N LEU A 332 -3.84 12.66 -3.52
CA LEU A 332 -3.21 12.34 -2.23
C LEU A 332 -3.87 13.14 -1.10
N THR A 333 -4.89 12.56 -0.47
CA THR A 333 -5.66 13.15 0.63
C THR A 333 -5.70 12.19 1.82
N ARG A 334 -5.93 12.69 3.04
CA ARG A 334 -6.09 11.83 4.24
C ARG A 334 -7.27 10.88 4.06
N ALA A 335 -8.36 11.35 3.44
CA ALA A 335 -9.53 10.54 3.14
C ALA A 335 -9.22 9.38 2.18
N ASN A 336 -8.41 9.61 1.14
CA ASN A 336 -8.05 8.55 0.20
C ASN A 336 -7.04 7.57 0.80
N ILE A 337 -6.07 8.04 1.60
CA ILE A 337 -5.18 7.15 2.37
C ILE A 337 -5.99 6.17 3.23
N LEU A 338 -6.95 6.69 4.00
CA LEU A 338 -7.82 5.86 4.85
C LEU A 338 -8.73 4.93 4.03
N ARG A 339 -9.41 5.44 2.99
CA ARG A 339 -10.26 4.60 2.11
C ARG A 339 -9.49 3.51 1.38
N GLN A 340 -8.21 3.69 1.08
CA GLN A 340 -7.39 2.66 0.43
C GLN A 340 -6.86 1.66 1.47
N ALA A 341 -6.30 2.11 2.59
CA ALA A 341 -5.77 1.22 3.62
C ALA A 341 -6.86 0.29 4.22
N PHE A 342 -8.07 0.79 4.43
CA PHE A 342 -9.17 0.00 4.99
C PHE A 342 -9.78 -1.04 4.04
N LYS A 343 -9.47 -1.01 2.74
CA LYS A 343 -9.91 -2.10 1.83
C LYS A 343 -9.19 -3.41 2.10
N PHE A 344 -7.98 -3.33 2.66
CA PHE A 344 -7.23 -4.51 3.07
C PHE A 344 -7.59 -5.00 4.48
N LEU A 345 -8.46 -4.33 5.23
CA LEU A 345 -8.74 -4.70 6.62
C LEU A 345 -9.25 -6.14 6.73
N GLY A 346 -8.54 -7.00 7.46
CA GLY A 346 -8.82 -8.44 7.54
C GLY A 346 -8.22 -9.29 6.41
N GLU A 347 -7.52 -8.71 5.42
CA GLU A 347 -6.67 -9.47 4.49
C GLU A 347 -5.59 -10.20 5.30
N ARG A 348 -5.38 -11.50 5.02
CA ARG A 348 -4.41 -12.36 5.71
C ARG A 348 -2.97 -11.87 5.48
N TYR A 349 -2.13 -11.85 6.50
CA TYR A 349 -0.69 -11.60 6.34
C TYR A 349 -0.04 -12.60 5.37
N GLY A 350 0.69 -12.08 4.38
CA GLY A 350 1.42 -12.82 3.35
C GLY A 350 2.80 -12.23 3.08
N TRP A 351 3.81 -12.74 3.79
CA TRP A 351 5.24 -12.39 3.63
C TRP A 351 5.66 -12.29 2.17
N GLY A 352 6.19 -11.13 1.76
CA GLY A 352 6.62 -10.87 0.39
C GLY A 352 5.52 -11.15 -0.66
N HIS A 353 4.26 -10.87 -0.32
CA HIS A 353 3.06 -11.05 -1.15
C HIS A 353 2.58 -12.49 -1.37
N GLN A 354 2.83 -13.39 -0.41
CA GLN A 354 2.25 -14.73 -0.39
C GLN A 354 0.72 -14.74 -0.17
N PHE A 355 0.07 -15.87 -0.48
CA PHE A 355 -1.38 -16.09 -0.35
C PHE A 355 -2.27 -15.09 -1.13
N ASN A 356 -1.71 -14.47 -2.18
CA ASN A 356 -2.28 -13.31 -2.89
C ASN A 356 -2.54 -12.08 -2.00
N ALA A 357 -1.92 -12.01 -0.82
CA ALA A 357 -2.05 -10.90 0.11
C ALA A 357 -0.84 -9.97 0.09
N ARG A 358 -0.72 -9.09 1.09
CA ARG A 358 0.42 -8.20 1.33
C ARG A 358 1.21 -8.64 2.58
N ASP A 359 2.34 -7.98 2.79
CA ASP A 359 2.94 -7.86 4.13
C ASP A 359 2.89 -6.40 4.59
N CYS A 360 3.51 -6.09 5.72
CA CYS A 360 3.57 -4.73 6.28
C CYS A 360 4.02 -3.64 5.27
N SER A 361 5.04 -3.92 4.48
CA SER A 361 5.59 -3.02 3.46
C SER A 361 4.81 -3.08 2.15
N GLY A 362 4.23 -4.23 1.80
CA GLY A 362 3.30 -4.36 0.69
C GLY A 362 2.06 -3.48 0.89
N LEU A 363 1.43 -3.56 2.07
CA LEU A 363 0.27 -2.77 2.47
C LEU A 363 0.53 -1.28 2.31
N THR A 364 1.61 -0.77 2.91
CA THR A 364 1.95 0.66 2.83
C THR A 364 2.28 1.09 1.41
N SER A 365 3.02 0.27 0.66
CA SER A 365 3.41 0.58 -0.72
C SER A 365 2.21 0.70 -1.64
N GLU A 366 1.26 -0.23 -1.58
CA GLU A 366 0.14 -0.29 -2.52
C GLU A 366 -0.94 0.75 -2.25
N VAL A 367 -1.22 1.05 -0.97
CA VAL A 367 -2.04 2.21 -0.58
C VAL A 367 -1.52 3.48 -1.24
N TYR A 368 -0.20 3.72 -1.21
CA TYR A 368 0.40 4.88 -1.82
C TYR A 368 0.50 4.81 -3.35
N ARG A 369 0.64 3.61 -3.92
CA ARG A 369 0.70 3.36 -5.36
C ARG A 369 -0.58 3.78 -6.07
N GLY A 370 -1.75 3.57 -5.47
CA GLY A 370 -3.04 4.07 -5.96
C GLY A 370 -3.13 5.60 -6.08
N MET A 371 -2.36 6.33 -5.26
CA MET A 371 -2.22 7.80 -5.28
C MET A 371 -0.94 8.27 -6.01
N GLY A 372 -0.22 7.36 -6.67
CA GLY A 372 0.90 7.69 -7.54
C GLY A 372 2.24 7.96 -6.86
N LEU A 373 2.39 7.60 -5.58
CA LEU A 373 3.69 7.50 -4.92
C LEU A 373 4.15 6.04 -4.94
N VAL A 374 5.44 5.79 -5.15
CA VAL A 374 6.01 4.43 -5.11
C VAL A 374 7.01 4.38 -3.98
N LEU A 375 6.82 3.42 -3.08
CA LEU A 375 7.65 3.21 -1.89
C LEU A 375 8.59 2.01 -2.13
N PRO A 376 9.74 1.94 -1.45
CA PRO A 376 10.59 0.75 -1.45
C PRO A 376 9.88 -0.51 -0.93
N PRO A 377 10.29 -1.70 -1.39
CA PRO A 377 9.57 -2.95 -1.16
C PRO A 377 9.67 -3.51 0.28
N ASN A 378 10.54 -2.98 1.14
CA ASN A 378 10.68 -3.42 2.53
C ASN A 378 10.71 -2.25 3.52
N SER A 379 10.23 -2.52 4.74
CA SER A 379 10.12 -1.56 5.86
C SER A 379 11.42 -0.79 6.14
N GLY A 380 12.57 -1.47 6.13
CA GLY A 380 13.87 -0.86 6.38
C GLY A 380 14.29 0.17 5.33
N MET A 381 13.96 -0.07 4.05
CA MET A 381 14.20 0.89 2.97
C MET A 381 13.15 2.01 2.96
N GLN A 382 11.89 1.73 3.28
CA GLN A 382 10.88 2.77 3.48
C GLN A 382 11.30 3.77 4.57
N GLY A 383 11.85 3.27 5.68
CA GLY A 383 12.35 4.09 6.80
C GLY A 383 13.54 5.00 6.50
N LYS A 384 14.25 4.77 5.38
CA LYS A 384 15.53 5.43 5.05
C LYS A 384 15.58 6.07 3.66
N SER A 385 14.54 5.89 2.84
CA SER A 385 14.51 6.39 1.46
C SER A 385 14.72 7.89 1.37
N ALA A 386 15.67 8.32 0.53
CA ALA A 386 15.89 9.73 0.20
C ALA A 386 14.83 10.32 -0.75
N ALA A 387 13.74 9.58 -1.00
CA ALA A 387 12.50 10.08 -1.61
C ALA A 387 11.43 10.42 -0.57
N LEU A 388 11.64 10.10 0.70
CA LEU A 388 10.68 10.31 1.79
C LEU A 388 11.31 11.15 2.89
N ASN A 389 10.61 12.22 3.27
CA ASN A 389 10.95 12.98 4.46
C ASN A 389 10.85 12.08 5.70
N HIS A 390 11.77 12.22 6.65
CA HIS A 390 11.81 11.35 7.82
C HIS A 390 12.38 12.07 9.03
N ARG A 391 11.96 11.64 10.22
CA ARG A 391 12.71 11.83 11.46
C ARG A 391 13.29 10.47 11.85
N LEU A 392 14.61 10.34 11.72
CA LEU A 392 15.33 9.16 12.21
C LEU A 392 15.44 9.21 13.73
N PHE A 393 15.56 8.03 14.34
CA PHE A 393 15.78 7.85 15.76
C PHE A 393 16.90 6.83 16.00
N THR A 394 17.64 7.06 17.07
CA THR A 394 18.84 6.30 17.46
C THR A 394 18.77 5.90 18.93
N ALA A 395 19.77 5.18 19.44
CA ALA A 395 19.88 4.88 20.86
C ALA A 395 20.11 6.14 21.74
N GLN A 396 20.39 7.29 21.14
CA GLN A 396 20.54 8.58 21.83
C GLN A 396 19.21 9.31 22.06
N ASP A 397 18.19 9.07 21.22
CA ASP A 397 16.86 9.64 21.41
C ASP A 397 16.16 9.01 22.62
N SER A 398 15.48 9.83 23.41
CA SER A 398 14.69 9.38 24.57
C SER A 398 13.29 8.90 24.17
N HIS A 399 12.65 8.14 25.07
CA HIS A 399 11.23 7.80 25.01
C HIS A 399 10.36 9.06 24.82
N ALA A 400 10.62 10.12 25.58
CA ALA A 400 9.87 11.38 25.53
C ALA A 400 10.00 12.11 24.18
N GLU A 401 11.14 11.99 23.51
CA GLU A 401 11.36 12.58 22.18
C GLU A 401 10.64 11.82 21.07
N ARG A 402 10.50 10.49 21.21
CA ARG A 402 9.70 9.65 20.33
C ARG A 402 8.20 9.85 20.55
N MET A 403 7.76 9.90 21.80
CA MET A 403 6.38 10.26 22.18
C MET A 403 5.95 11.61 21.58
N ARG A 404 6.81 12.64 21.67
CA ARG A 404 6.54 13.95 21.06
C ARG A 404 6.37 13.86 19.54
N ALA A 405 7.17 13.02 18.87
CA ALA A 405 7.04 12.81 17.43
C ALA A 405 5.71 12.15 17.05
N LEU A 406 5.27 11.15 17.82
CA LEU A 406 4.01 10.44 17.59
C LEU A 406 2.77 11.29 17.88
N ALA A 407 2.87 12.26 18.82
CA ALA A 407 1.84 13.26 19.05
C ALA A 407 1.67 14.25 17.87
N GLU A 408 2.73 14.47 17.07
CA GLU A 408 2.74 15.32 15.87
C GLU A 408 2.55 14.52 14.55
N ALA A 409 2.48 13.20 14.63
CA ALA A 409 2.29 12.33 13.48
C ALA A 409 0.89 12.54 12.86
N GLN A 410 0.79 12.36 11.55
CA GLN A 410 -0.45 12.59 10.80
C GLN A 410 -0.91 11.31 10.08
N VAL A 411 -2.18 11.28 9.68
CA VAL A 411 -2.73 10.21 8.82
C VAL A 411 -1.83 9.99 7.60
N GLY A 412 -1.29 8.77 7.48
CA GLY A 412 -0.34 8.35 6.45
C GLY A 412 1.14 8.43 6.82
N ASP A 413 1.51 9.09 7.92
CA ASP A 413 2.89 8.98 8.42
C ASP A 413 3.17 7.50 8.79
N LEU A 414 4.36 6.99 8.45
CA LEU A 414 4.75 5.61 8.72
C LEU A 414 5.67 5.52 9.93
N VAL A 415 5.40 4.60 10.84
CA VAL A 415 6.27 4.25 11.97
C VAL A 415 7.08 3.02 11.56
N VAL A 416 8.41 3.09 11.63
CA VAL A 416 9.30 1.99 11.28
C VAL A 416 10.07 1.51 12.51
N VAL A 417 9.88 0.24 12.83
CA VAL A 417 10.65 -0.52 13.84
C VAL A 417 11.48 -1.60 13.12
N PRO A 418 12.47 -2.24 13.76
CA PRO A 418 13.23 -3.32 13.11
C PRO A 418 12.32 -4.42 12.56
N GLY A 419 12.38 -4.64 11.25
CA GLY A 419 11.60 -5.67 10.55
C GLY A 419 10.15 -5.32 10.20
N HIS A 420 9.59 -4.19 10.63
CA HIS A 420 8.16 -3.91 10.47
C HIS A 420 7.84 -2.41 10.25
N VAL A 421 6.74 -2.14 9.55
CA VAL A 421 6.23 -0.79 9.27
C VAL A 421 4.72 -0.71 9.49
N LEU A 422 4.28 0.40 10.09
CA LEU A 422 2.89 0.65 10.46
C LEU A 422 2.47 2.02 9.91
N MET A 423 1.20 2.17 9.50
CA MET A 423 0.68 3.45 9.00
C MET A 423 -0.23 4.10 10.05
N ILE A 424 0.07 5.34 10.43
CA ILE A 424 -0.80 6.16 11.30
C ILE A 424 -2.13 6.42 10.60
N ILE A 425 -3.24 6.12 11.27
CA ILE A 425 -4.61 6.36 10.76
C ILE A 425 -5.35 7.48 11.50
N GLY A 426 -4.78 7.98 12.59
CA GLY A 426 -5.27 9.11 13.37
C GLY A 426 -5.08 8.89 14.87
N HIS A 427 -5.74 9.73 15.66
CA HIS A 427 -5.63 9.73 17.12
C HIS A 427 -7.02 9.66 17.77
N VAL A 428 -7.09 8.99 18.91
CA VAL A 428 -8.28 8.94 19.78
C VAL A 428 -7.83 9.28 21.19
N ASP A 429 -8.46 10.27 21.82
CA ASP A 429 -8.10 10.78 23.16
C ASP A 429 -6.63 11.21 23.33
N GLY A 430 -5.99 11.60 22.21
CA GLY A 430 -4.57 11.98 22.13
C GLY A 430 -3.63 10.82 21.75
N GLU A 431 -4.13 9.58 21.76
CA GLU A 431 -3.34 8.38 21.52
C GLU A 431 -3.29 8.01 20.02
N PRO A 432 -2.10 7.74 19.44
CA PRO A 432 -1.95 7.35 18.04
C PRO A 432 -2.42 5.92 17.78
N TYR A 433 -3.19 5.74 16.71
CA TYR A 433 -3.59 4.44 16.17
C TYR A 433 -2.96 4.19 14.81
N VAL A 434 -2.73 2.92 14.54
CA VAL A 434 -2.14 2.43 13.29
C VAL A 434 -3.03 1.37 12.64
N ILE A 435 -2.96 1.32 11.31
CA ILE A 435 -3.25 0.11 10.54
C ILE A 435 -1.93 -0.55 10.15
N GLN A 436 -1.85 -1.85 10.34
CA GLN A 436 -0.65 -2.65 10.11
C GLN A 436 -1.02 -4.06 9.68
N ASP A 437 -0.18 -4.70 8.87
CA ASP A 437 -0.29 -6.13 8.59
C ASP A 437 0.80 -6.89 9.33
N VAL A 438 0.42 -7.83 10.21
CA VAL A 438 1.36 -8.49 11.12
C VAL A 438 0.90 -9.88 11.56
N PRO A 439 1.79 -10.89 11.67
CA PRO A 439 1.43 -12.21 12.19
C PRO A 439 0.94 -12.17 13.65
N TYR A 440 1.58 -11.34 14.49
CA TYR A 440 1.26 -11.20 15.91
C TYR A 440 1.39 -9.75 16.37
N ALA A 441 0.54 -9.34 17.31
CA ALA A 441 0.76 -8.15 18.13
C ALA A 441 0.93 -8.57 19.59
N VAL A 442 1.87 -7.93 20.30
CA VAL A 442 2.11 -8.17 21.72
C VAL A 442 1.62 -6.95 22.51
N PHE A 443 0.77 -7.20 23.50
CA PHE A 443 0.24 -6.21 24.42
C PHE A 443 0.35 -6.72 25.85
N LYS A 444 0.25 -5.84 26.85
CA LYS A 444 -0.11 -6.27 28.21
C LYS A 444 -1.61 -6.48 28.32
N ASP A 445 -2.01 -7.60 28.89
CA ASP A 445 -3.40 -7.83 29.29
C ASP A 445 -3.77 -6.86 30.43
N PRO A 446 -4.81 -6.01 30.29
CA PRO A 446 -5.09 -4.98 31.30
C PRO A 446 -5.44 -5.51 32.70
N ALA A 447 -5.98 -6.73 32.81
CA ALA A 447 -6.39 -7.31 34.08
C ALA A 447 -5.23 -8.01 34.81
N THR A 448 -4.37 -8.73 34.08
CA THR A 448 -3.25 -9.50 34.67
C THR A 448 -1.90 -8.78 34.61
N GLN A 449 -1.78 -7.73 33.77
CA GLN A 449 -0.53 -7.03 33.42
C GLN A 449 0.55 -7.91 32.78
N GLN A 450 0.25 -9.17 32.46
CA GLN A 450 1.14 -10.09 31.75
C GLN A 450 1.14 -9.80 30.25
N LEU A 451 2.26 -10.11 29.58
CA LEU A 451 2.35 -10.01 28.13
C LEU A 451 1.50 -11.09 27.45
N ARG A 452 0.74 -10.68 26.44
CA ARG A 452 -0.15 -11.50 25.63
C ARG A 452 0.25 -11.36 24.16
N LYS A 453 0.85 -12.41 23.60
CA LYS A 453 1.10 -12.56 22.17
C LYS A 453 -0.20 -12.93 21.47
N THR A 454 -0.82 -11.95 20.81
CA THR A 454 -2.08 -12.11 20.08
C THR A 454 -1.78 -12.46 18.62
N LYS A 455 -2.19 -13.65 18.14
CA LYS A 455 -2.17 -13.97 16.70
C LYS A 455 -3.20 -13.08 16.01
N LEU A 456 -2.74 -12.22 15.10
CA LEU A 456 -3.59 -11.41 14.24
C LEU A 456 -3.58 -12.03 12.85
N ASN A 457 -2.38 -12.11 12.25
CA ASN A 457 -2.14 -12.72 10.94
C ASN A 457 -2.99 -12.13 9.82
N GLN A 458 -3.26 -10.84 9.95
CA GLN A 458 -4.10 -10.06 9.07
C GLN A 458 -3.83 -8.56 9.26
N VAL A 459 -4.21 -7.78 8.27
CA VAL A 459 -4.31 -6.32 8.38
C VAL A 459 -5.27 -5.95 9.52
N SER A 460 -4.76 -5.23 10.50
CA SER A 460 -5.42 -4.95 11.76
C SER A 460 -5.27 -3.48 12.17
N VAL A 461 -6.31 -2.94 12.82
CA VAL A 461 -6.25 -1.65 13.52
C VAL A 461 -5.86 -1.88 14.97
N THR A 462 -4.86 -1.15 15.47
CA THR A 462 -4.36 -1.28 16.84
C THR A 462 -3.94 0.08 17.43
N PRO A 463 -4.05 0.30 18.75
CA PRO A 463 -3.36 1.40 19.41
C PRO A 463 -1.83 1.20 19.31
N LEU A 464 -1.07 2.26 19.07
CA LEU A 464 0.39 2.15 18.87
C LEU A 464 1.18 2.07 20.18
N LEU A 465 0.86 2.90 21.18
CA LEU A 465 1.69 3.00 22.38
C LEU A 465 1.80 1.73 23.25
N PRO A 466 0.74 0.89 23.42
CA PRO A 466 0.85 -0.32 24.23
C PRO A 466 1.43 -1.53 23.47
N LEU A 467 1.86 -1.37 22.20
CA LEU A 467 2.49 -2.44 21.43
C LEU A 467 3.92 -2.72 21.92
N TYR A 468 4.24 -4.00 22.06
CA TYR A 468 5.56 -4.51 22.42
C TYR A 468 6.26 -5.14 21.21
N ALA A 469 7.50 -4.69 20.95
CA ALA A 469 8.36 -5.19 19.87
C ALA A 469 9.02 -6.53 20.24
N ASP A 470 9.29 -6.71 21.54
CA ASP A 470 9.77 -7.93 22.17
C ASP A 470 9.22 -7.98 23.61
N ASP A 471 9.65 -8.95 24.42
CA ASP A 471 9.17 -9.15 25.80
C ASP A 471 9.53 -8.01 26.77
N THR A 472 10.29 -7.00 26.33
CA THR A 472 10.80 -5.89 27.15
C THR A 472 10.64 -4.51 26.51
N THR A 473 10.70 -4.40 25.18
CA THR A 473 10.76 -3.13 24.44
C THR A 473 9.39 -2.77 23.85
N LEU A 474 8.94 -1.51 24.03
CA LEU A 474 7.76 -0.99 23.33
C LEU A 474 8.07 -0.61 21.88
N TYR A 475 7.06 -0.63 21.00
CA TYR A 475 7.18 -0.12 19.62
C TYR A 475 7.62 1.35 19.58
N VAL A 476 7.16 2.17 20.53
CA VAL A 476 7.60 3.56 20.62
C VAL A 476 9.12 3.62 20.86
N ASP A 477 9.70 2.81 21.74
CA ASP A 477 11.15 2.83 22.02
C ASP A 477 11.98 2.15 20.92
N ALA A 478 11.42 1.13 20.26
CA ALA A 478 12.01 0.46 19.10
C ALA A 478 11.93 1.28 17.80
N MET A 479 11.19 2.39 17.76
CA MET A 479 11.06 3.21 16.55
C MET A 479 12.42 3.75 16.10
N THR A 480 12.74 3.50 14.83
CA THR A 480 13.97 3.90 14.13
C THR A 480 13.72 5.03 13.12
N SER A 481 12.49 5.18 12.63
CA SER A 481 12.10 6.25 11.71
C SER A 481 10.61 6.56 11.83
N LEU A 482 10.26 7.84 11.82
CA LEU A 482 8.92 8.35 11.53
C LEU A 482 8.97 8.97 10.13
N VAL A 483 8.31 8.34 9.17
CA VAL A 483 8.38 8.70 7.74
C VAL A 483 7.17 9.54 7.35
N HIS A 484 7.44 10.72 6.80
CA HIS A 484 6.45 11.69 6.37
C HIS A 484 6.18 11.58 4.88
N VAL A 485 5.39 10.58 4.49
CA VAL A 485 5.10 10.27 3.08
C VAL A 485 4.36 11.42 2.37
N THR A 486 3.50 12.13 3.09
CA THR A 486 2.61 13.18 2.55
C THR A 486 3.16 14.60 2.68
N ARG A 487 4.33 14.79 3.30
CA ARG A 487 4.99 16.11 3.39
C ARG A 487 5.88 16.37 2.16
N PRO A 488 5.93 17.61 1.64
CA PRO A 488 6.60 17.96 0.38
C PRO A 488 8.12 17.83 0.46
#